data_AF-A0A6A4ZS29-F1
#
_entry.id   AF-A0A6A4ZS29-F1
#
_cell.length_a   1.000
_cell.length_b   1.000
_cell.length_c   1.000
_cell.angle_alpha   90.00
_cell.angle_beta   90.00
_cell.angle_gamma   90.00
#
_symmetry.space_group_name_H-M   'P 1'
#
loop_
_entity.id
_entity.type
_entity.pdbx_description
1 polymer ?
#
loop_
_entity_poly.entity_id
_entity_poly.type
_entity_poly.pdbx_seq_one_letter_code
_entity_poly.pdbx_strand_id
1 'polypeptide(L)'
;MQRLTSIQDLRNNRLADKTKSGYRSGLNMIESWIREHGDSSLLTSAGNINLRLFGYDDFLKFIEWTVRNTNKKPGTLSGYQSALRHYYKDAGIPVPPEFEDDMKGIFQGIRRLFADEDQLMSSRES
;
A
#
# COMPACT_ATOMS: atom_id res chain seq x y z
N MET A 1 22.96 -5.53 25.29
CA MET A 1 21.62 -5.04 25.69
C MET A 1 21.52 -3.58 25.27
N GLN A 2 20.96 -3.28 24.08
CA GLN A 2 20.81 -1.88 23.66
C GLN A 2 19.65 -1.27 24.46
N ARG A 3 19.98 -0.29 25.29
CA ARG A 3 19.01 0.52 26.04
C ARG A 3 18.35 1.44 25.02
N LEU A 4 17.04 1.30 24.82
CA LEU A 4 16.25 2.18 23.94
C LEU A 4 16.31 3.60 24.54
N THR A 5 16.94 4.54 23.83
CA THR A 5 17.34 5.85 24.36
C THR A 5 16.35 6.97 24.03
N SER A 6 15.44 6.75 23.07
CA SER A 6 14.43 7.71 22.63
C SER A 6 13.05 7.08 22.44
N ILE A 7 11.98 7.88 22.58
CA ILE A 7 10.62 7.48 22.18
C ILE A 7 10.58 7.06 20.71
N GLN A 8 11.40 7.65 19.85
CA GLN A 8 11.50 7.24 18.45
C GLN A 8 12.14 5.85 18.31
N ASP A 9 13.13 5.50 19.14
CA ASP A 9 13.70 4.15 19.15
C ASP A 9 12.65 3.12 19.58
N LEU A 10 11.82 3.45 20.58
CA LEU A 10 10.70 2.62 21.01
C LEU A 10 9.65 2.45 19.90
N ARG A 11 9.29 3.52 19.19
CA ARG A 11 8.38 3.47 18.03
C ARG A 11 8.96 2.61 16.91
N ASN A 12 10.23 2.80 16.61
CA ASN A 12 10.94 2.02 15.61
C ASN A 12 11.06 0.55 16.01
N ASN A 13 11.12 0.22 17.30
CA ASN A 13 11.15 -1.17 17.77
C ASN A 13 9.78 -1.88 17.68
N ARG A 14 8.67 -1.16 17.42
CA ARG A 14 7.34 -1.77 17.28
C ARG A 14 7.21 -2.71 16.09
N LEU A 15 8.11 -2.61 15.11
CA LEU A 15 8.11 -3.44 13.91
C LEU A 15 9.42 -4.20 13.76
N ALA A 16 9.32 -5.45 13.34
CA ALA A 16 10.46 -6.21 12.84
C ALA A 16 11.07 -5.50 11.62
N ASP A 17 12.39 -5.59 11.45
CA ASP A 17 13.10 -4.90 10.36
C ASP A 17 12.64 -5.34 8.96
N LYS A 18 12.24 -6.61 8.82
CA LYS A 18 11.62 -7.13 7.59
C LYS A 18 10.31 -6.40 7.26
N THR A 19 9.50 -6.07 8.26
CA THR A 19 8.26 -5.32 8.08
C THR A 19 8.52 -3.87 7.69
N LYS A 20 9.54 -3.23 8.29
CA LYS A 20 9.96 -1.87 7.89
C LYS A 20 10.41 -1.81 6.44
N SER A 21 11.23 -2.78 6.03
CA SER A 21 11.69 -2.91 4.64
C SER A 21 10.54 -3.16 3.67
N GLY A 22 9.61 -4.05 4.05
CA GLY A 22 8.40 -4.31 3.29
C GLY A 22 7.52 -3.07 3.12
N TYR A 23 7.31 -2.30 4.19
CA TYR A 23 6.55 -1.05 4.12
C TYR A 23 7.25 0.00 3.27
N ARG A 24 8.56 0.17 3.41
CA ARG A 24 9.32 1.10 2.56
C ARG A 24 9.20 0.73 1.08
N SER A 25 9.36 -0.55 0.75
CA SER A 25 9.20 -1.05 -0.61
C SER A 25 7.78 -0.79 -1.14
N GLY A 26 6.76 -0.98 -0.30
CA GLY A 26 5.38 -0.68 -0.64
C GLY A 26 5.13 0.80 -0.92
N LEU A 27 5.67 1.69 -0.08
CA LEU A 27 5.55 3.14 -0.28
C LEU A 27 6.29 3.59 -1.54
N ASN A 28 7.50 3.10 -1.78
CA ASN A 28 8.26 3.40 -2.99
C ASN A 28 7.50 3.02 -4.27
N MET A 29 6.75 1.91 -4.24
CA MET A 29 5.91 1.50 -5.38
C MET A 29 4.79 2.51 -5.65
N ILE A 30 4.11 2.99 -4.60
CA ILE A 30 3.07 4.02 -4.74
C ILE A 30 3.70 5.32 -5.25
N GLU A 31 4.84 5.73 -4.72
CA GLU A 31 5.54 6.93 -5.16
C GLU A 31 5.97 6.86 -6.63
N SER A 32 6.52 5.73 -7.08
CA SER A 32 6.85 5.52 -8.50
C SER A 32 5.61 5.62 -9.37
N TRP A 33 4.50 5.00 -8.96
CA TRP A 33 3.24 5.14 -9.68
C TRP A 33 2.76 6.60 -9.76
N ILE A 34 2.86 7.37 -8.66
CA ILE A 34 2.50 8.79 -8.68
C ILE A 34 3.37 9.56 -9.70
N ARG A 35 4.68 9.28 -9.77
CA ARG A 35 5.59 9.94 -10.72
C ARG A 35 5.30 9.60 -12.18
N GLU A 36 4.89 8.36 -12.45
CA GLU A 36 4.72 7.85 -13.81
C GLU A 36 3.30 8.04 -14.36
N HIS A 37 2.30 8.01 -13.49
CA HIS A 37 0.88 7.91 -13.87
C HIS A 37 -0.05 8.82 -13.08
N GLY A 38 0.41 9.35 -11.94
CA GLY A 38 -0.39 10.19 -11.05
C GLY A 38 -0.15 11.68 -11.24
N ASP A 39 -0.71 12.47 -10.33
CA ASP A 39 -0.38 13.89 -10.21
C ASP A 39 0.85 14.07 -9.31
N SER A 40 1.91 14.65 -9.87
CA SER A 40 3.14 14.98 -9.14
C SER A 40 2.92 15.85 -7.89
N SER A 41 1.83 16.62 -7.83
CA SER A 41 1.45 17.42 -6.65
C SER A 41 1.16 16.56 -5.41
N LEU A 42 0.85 15.28 -5.60
CA LEU A 42 0.64 14.30 -4.53
C LEU A 42 1.94 13.87 -3.84
N LEU A 43 3.10 14.34 -4.31
CA LEU A 43 4.39 14.17 -3.64
C LEU A 43 4.81 15.46 -2.94
N THR A 44 5.53 15.28 -1.84
CA THR A 44 6.29 16.36 -1.19
C THR A 44 7.49 16.75 -2.07
N SER A 45 8.11 17.90 -1.79
CA SER A 45 9.36 18.32 -2.46
C SER A 45 10.51 17.32 -2.26
N ALA A 46 10.47 16.51 -1.20
CA ALA A 46 11.41 15.43 -0.95
C ALA A 46 11.07 14.13 -1.70
N GLY A 47 10.01 14.12 -2.52
CA GLY A 47 9.61 12.98 -3.33
C GLY A 47 8.80 11.91 -2.61
N ASN A 48 8.50 12.07 -1.32
CA ASN A 48 7.65 11.15 -0.55
C ASN A 48 6.17 11.49 -0.74
N ILE A 49 5.28 10.51 -0.52
CA ILE A 49 3.82 10.71 -0.55
C ILE A 49 3.41 11.87 0.38
N ASN A 50 2.69 12.85 -0.16
CA ASN A 50 2.12 13.94 0.62
C ASN A 50 0.79 13.48 1.23
N LEU A 51 0.81 13.02 2.48
CA LEU A 51 -0.37 12.50 3.21
C LEU A 51 -1.50 13.52 3.43
N ARG A 52 -1.30 14.81 3.10
CA ARG A 52 -2.37 15.82 3.13
C ARG A 52 -3.14 15.92 1.81
N LEU A 53 -2.54 15.46 0.72
CA LEU A 53 -3.11 15.53 -0.63
C LEU A 53 -3.46 14.14 -1.17
N PHE A 54 -2.58 13.16 -0.96
CA PHE A 54 -2.79 11.78 -1.37
C PHE A 54 -3.88 11.12 -0.51
N GLY A 55 -5.06 10.97 -1.10
CA GLY A 55 -6.25 10.49 -0.42
C GLY A 55 -6.60 9.03 -0.72
N TYR A 56 -7.81 8.66 -0.30
CA TYR A 56 -8.41 7.37 -0.57
C TYR A 56 -8.60 7.12 -2.07
N ASP A 57 -9.15 8.09 -2.80
CA ASP A 57 -9.42 7.97 -4.24
C ASP A 57 -8.14 7.79 -5.07
N ASP A 58 -7.04 8.45 -4.68
CA ASP A 58 -5.74 8.26 -5.35
C ASP A 58 -5.18 6.87 -5.09
N PHE A 59 -5.38 6.35 -3.89
CA PHE A 59 -5.04 4.96 -3.58
C PHE A 59 -5.89 3.97 -4.40
N LEU A 60 -7.18 4.25 -4.62
CA LEU A 60 -8.02 3.42 -5.49
C LEU A 60 -7.54 3.43 -6.93
N LYS A 61 -7.19 4.59 -7.48
CA LYS A 61 -6.58 4.68 -8.83
C LYS A 61 -5.29 3.88 -8.92
N PHE A 62 -4.45 3.92 -7.88
CA PHE A 62 -3.25 3.09 -7.80
C PHE A 62 -3.57 1.60 -7.79
N ILE A 63 -4.55 1.16 -6.99
CA ILE A 63 -4.97 -0.26 -6.93
C ILE A 63 -5.53 -0.71 -8.27
N GLU A 64 -6.43 0.06 -8.87
CA GLU A 64 -6.99 -0.23 -10.18
C GLU A 64 -5.90 -0.35 -11.25
N TRP A 65 -5.00 0.62 -11.32
CA TRP A 65 -3.87 0.58 -12.25
C TRP A 65 -3.01 -0.66 -12.00
N THR A 66 -2.71 -0.99 -10.75
CA THR A 66 -1.86 -2.14 -10.41
C THR A 66 -2.51 -3.46 -10.82
N VAL A 67 -3.81 -3.63 -10.59
CA VAL A 67 -4.56 -4.82 -11.02
C VAL A 67 -4.56 -4.96 -12.55
N ARG A 68 -4.74 -3.86 -13.28
CA ARG A 68 -4.83 -3.88 -14.75
C ARG A 68 -3.48 -4.05 -15.46
N ASN A 69 -2.40 -3.52 -14.88
CA ASN A 69 -1.12 -3.36 -15.58
C ASN A 69 0.00 -4.23 -15.00
N THR A 70 -0.25 -4.97 -13.92
CA THR A 70 0.79 -5.78 -13.27
C THR A 70 0.22 -7.12 -12.81
N ASN A 71 1.08 -8.13 -12.63
CA ASN A 71 0.69 -9.44 -12.10
C ASN A 71 0.86 -9.52 -10.57
N LYS A 72 0.56 -8.43 -9.84
CA LYS A 72 0.71 -8.40 -8.38
C LYS A 72 -0.47 -9.10 -7.73
N LYS A 73 -0.15 -10.07 -6.86
CA LYS A 73 -1.15 -10.86 -6.13
C LYS A 73 -1.94 -9.98 -5.15
N PRO A 74 -3.20 -10.35 -4.82
CA PRO A 74 -4.02 -9.60 -3.87
C PRO A 74 -3.35 -9.34 -2.51
N GLY A 75 -2.54 -10.29 -2.02
CA GLY A 75 -1.78 -10.11 -0.77
C GLY A 75 -0.75 -8.98 -0.83
N THR A 76 -0.15 -8.72 -2.00
CA THR A 76 0.76 -7.59 -2.21
C THR A 76 0.00 -6.27 -2.17
N LEU A 77 -1.17 -6.20 -2.79
CA LEU A 77 -2.03 -5.02 -2.78
C LEU A 77 -2.50 -4.64 -1.36
N SER A 78 -2.92 -5.63 -0.56
CA SER A 78 -3.22 -5.42 0.87
C SER A 78 -1.96 -4.99 1.65
N GLY A 79 -0.77 -5.42 1.21
CA GLY A 79 0.51 -4.98 1.76
C GLY A 79 0.76 -3.48 1.52
N TYR A 80 0.45 -2.96 0.34
CA TYR A 80 0.56 -1.52 0.04
C TYR A 80 -0.37 -0.69 0.93
N GLN A 81 -1.62 -1.13 1.11
CA GLN A 81 -2.56 -0.48 2.03
C GLN A 81 -2.00 -0.47 3.47
N SER A 82 -1.41 -1.58 3.91
CA SER A 82 -0.83 -1.70 5.26
C SER A 82 0.36 -0.76 5.46
N ALA A 83 1.22 -0.63 4.44
CA ALA A 83 2.34 0.30 4.44
C ALA A 83 1.87 1.76 4.52
N LEU A 84 0.85 2.12 3.73
CA LEU A 84 0.29 3.47 3.75
C LEU A 84 -0.39 3.80 5.08
N ARG A 85 -1.20 2.88 5.64
CA ARG A 85 -1.80 3.04 6.97
C ARG A 85 -0.75 3.21 8.06
N HIS A 86 0.37 2.49 7.96
CA HIS A 86 1.49 2.69 8.87
C HIS A 86 2.11 4.08 8.71
N TYR A 87 2.25 4.55 7.47
CA TYR A 87 2.82 5.87 7.20
C TYR A 87 1.98 7.01 7.78
N TYR A 88 0.64 6.93 7.67
CA TYR A 88 -0.29 7.82 8.37
C TYR A 88 -0.05 7.83 9.89
N LYS A 89 0.01 6.64 10.50
CA LYS A 89 0.21 6.50 11.95
C LYS A 89 1.55 7.04 12.42
N ASP A 90 2.62 6.81 11.66
CA ASP A 90 3.97 7.29 11.98
C ASP A 90 4.05 8.83 11.89
N ALA A 91 3.35 9.42 10.92
CA ALA A 91 3.20 10.87 10.79
C ALA A 91 2.25 11.50 11.82
N GLY A 92 1.55 10.71 12.65
CA GLY A 92 0.55 11.20 13.59
C GLY A 92 -0.71 11.76 12.92
N ILE A 93 -0.97 11.38 11.67
CA ILE A 93 -2.13 11.81 10.90
C ILE A 93 -3.21 10.73 11.00
N PRO A 94 -4.49 11.09 11.28
CA PRO A 94 -5.58 10.13 11.25
C PRO A 94 -5.66 9.41 9.90
N VAL A 95 -5.78 8.08 9.95
CA VAL A 95 -6.04 7.28 8.75
C VAL A 95 -7.47 7.58 8.29
N PRO A 96 -7.72 7.89 7.01
CA PRO A 96 -9.08 8.09 6.52
C PRO A 96 -9.93 6.81 6.71
N PRO A 97 -11.17 6.90 7.21
CA PRO A 97 -11.99 5.74 7.58
C PRO A 97 -12.28 4.79 6.42
N GLU A 98 -12.27 5.29 5.19
CA GLU A 98 -12.48 4.53 3.95
C GLU A 98 -11.40 3.46 3.74
N PHE A 99 -10.20 3.67 4.31
CA PHE A 99 -9.14 2.67 4.32
C PHE A 99 -9.44 1.46 5.21
N GLU A 100 -10.51 1.44 6.01
CA GLU A 100 -10.80 0.33 6.90
C GLU A 100 -11.83 -0.65 6.34
N ASP A 101 -13.03 -0.18 6.01
CA ASP A 101 -14.14 -1.08 5.69
C ASP A 101 -14.32 -1.31 4.18
N ASP A 102 -14.29 -0.26 3.36
CA ASP A 102 -14.50 -0.41 1.91
C ASP A 102 -13.36 -1.21 1.25
N MET A 103 -12.12 -0.97 1.68
CA MET A 103 -10.96 -1.73 1.19
C MET A 103 -11.06 -3.24 1.39
N LYS A 104 -11.77 -3.72 2.42
CA LYS A 104 -11.97 -5.17 2.62
C LYS A 104 -12.83 -5.75 1.50
N GLY A 105 -13.90 -5.06 1.13
CA GLY A 105 -14.79 -5.44 0.04
C GLY A 105 -14.06 -5.45 -1.30
N ILE A 106 -13.30 -4.40 -1.58
CA ILE A 106 -12.49 -4.29 -2.81
C ILE A 106 -11.48 -5.45 -2.91
N PHE A 107 -10.70 -5.72 -1.85
CA PHE A 107 -9.74 -6.83 -1.90
C PHE A 107 -10.40 -8.20 -1.97
N GLN A 108 -11.61 -8.37 -1.44
CA GLN A 108 -12.37 -9.60 -1.64
C GLN A 108 -12.79 -9.75 -3.11
N GLY A 109 -13.27 -8.67 -3.74
CA GLY A 109 -13.59 -8.64 -5.17
C GLY A 109 -12.37 -9.00 -6.03
N ILE A 110 -11.22 -8.37 -5.77
CA ILE A 110 -9.96 -8.66 -6.49
C ILE A 110 -9.55 -10.13 -6.32
N ARG A 111 -9.65 -10.71 -5.11
CA ARG A 111 -9.33 -12.14 -4.90
C ARG A 111 -10.22 -13.07 -5.74
N ARG A 112 -11.51 -12.75 -5.89
CA ARG A 112 -12.43 -13.55 -6.72
C ARG A 112 -12.04 -13.47 -8.19
N LEU A 113 -11.77 -12.26 -8.70
CA LEU A 113 -11.33 -12.07 -10.09
C LEU A 113 -10.07 -12.89 -10.42
N PHE A 114 -9.05 -12.83 -9.56
CA PHE A 114 -7.83 -13.61 -9.77
C PHE A 114 -8.06 -15.13 -9.67
N ALA A 115 -8.96 -15.58 -8.78
CA ALA A 115 -9.29 -17.00 -8.67
C ALA A 115 -10.03 -17.51 -9.92
N ASP A 116 -10.96 -16.72 -10.46
CA ASP A 116 -11.69 -17.03 -11.67
C ASP A 116 -10.76 -17.07 -12.88
N GLU A 117 -9.80 -16.15 -12.98
CA GLU A 117 -8.76 -16.14 -14.02
C GLU A 117 -7.86 -17.38 -13.96
N ASP A 118 -7.36 -17.74 -12.77
CA ASP A 118 -6.53 -18.94 -12.58
C ASP A 118 -7.29 -20.22 -12.99
N GLN A 119 -8.56 -20.34 -12.63
CA GLN A 119 -9.41 -21.47 -12.99
C GLN A 119 -9.65 -21.56 -14.51
N LEU A 120 -9.89 -20.41 -15.15
CA LEU A 120 -10.15 -20.33 -16.59
C LEU A 120 -8.90 -20.67 -17.40
N MET A 121 -7.72 -20.28 -16.93
CA MET A 121 -6.44 -20.63 -17.53
C MET A 121 -6.14 -22.12 -17.39
N SER A 122 -6.32 -22.69 -16.19
CA SER A 122 -6.10 -24.12 -15.94
C SER A 122 -7.01 -25.02 -16.78
N SER A 123 -8.23 -24.56 -17.10
CA SER A 123 -9.20 -25.30 -17.93
C SER A 123 -8.87 -25.25 -19.43
N ARG A 124 -8.06 -24.29 -19.89
CA ARG A 124 -7.61 -24.17 -21.29
C ARG A 124 -6.37 -25.00 -21.60
N GLU A 125 -5.64 -25.40 -20.56
CA GLU A 125 -4.43 -26.22 -20.65
C GLU A 125 -4.70 -27.73 -20.42
N SER A 126 -5.95 -28.11 -20.14
CA SER A 126 -6.42 -29.50 -19.97
C SER A 126 -7.11 -30.02 -21.22
#